data_AF-A0A9X1V4S3-F1
#
_entry.id   AF-A0A9X1V4S3-F1
#
_cell.length_a   1.000
_cell.length_b   1.000
_cell.length_c   1.000
_cell.angle_alpha   90.00
_cell.angle_beta   90.00
_cell.angle_gamma   90.00
#
_symmetry.space_group_name_H-M   'P 1'
#
loop_
_entity.id
_entity.type
_entity.pdbx_description
1 polymer ?
#
loop_
_entity_poly.entity_id
_entity_poly.type
_entity_poly.pdbx_seq_one_letter_code
_entity_poly.pdbx_strand_id
1 'polypeptide(L)'
;MNKPDQKIINEIAQELDCGNECYFNQKTNELICLPNADLMATAGEDYYKEMFQDDFKKIESQKKDLIKFEVLGSFESFKIMEDFKNQVEDDKFQQNLDQALNKRKPFQNFKNLIDNSENREQWFKFKHREIEKIVIKTIERKNASI
;
A
#
# COMPACT_ATOMS: atom_id res chain seq x y z
N MET A 1 16.80 -15.95 -10.80
CA MET A 1 16.50 -14.67 -10.11
C MET A 1 16.24 -14.99 -8.65
N ASN A 2 16.99 -14.40 -7.72
CA ASN A 2 16.68 -14.55 -6.30
C ASN A 2 15.34 -13.85 -6.03
N LYS A 3 14.40 -14.58 -5.44
CA LYS A 3 13.11 -14.03 -5.01
C LYS A 3 13.41 -12.86 -4.04
N PRO A 4 12.70 -11.71 -4.13
CA PRO A 4 12.91 -10.64 -3.16
C PRO A 4 12.65 -11.18 -1.75
N ASP A 5 13.42 -10.69 -0.76
CA ASP A 5 13.29 -11.17 0.62
C ASP A 5 11.83 -10.97 1.09
N GLN A 6 11.19 -12.05 1.53
CA GLN A 6 9.79 -11.97 1.96
C GLN A 6 9.61 -10.99 3.12
N LYS A 7 10.64 -10.81 3.96
CA LYS A 7 10.60 -9.85 5.06
C LYS A 7 10.49 -8.41 4.53
N ILE A 8 11.30 -8.04 3.53
CA ILE A 8 11.24 -6.68 2.97
C ILE A 8 9.92 -6.42 2.23
N ILE A 9 9.41 -7.43 1.50
CA ILE A 9 8.11 -7.32 0.83
C ILE A 9 7.00 -7.06 1.86
N ASN A 10 7.03 -7.80 2.97
CA ASN A 10 6.05 -7.68 4.03
C ASN A 10 6.09 -6.29 4.70
N GLU A 11 7.30 -5.80 5.00
CA GLU A 11 7.52 -4.49 5.63
C GLU A 11 7.05 -3.35 4.73
N ILE A 12 7.43 -3.34 3.45
CA ILE A 12 6.93 -2.35 2.48
C ILE A 12 5.40 -2.42 2.39
N ALA A 13 4.81 -3.61 2.32
CA ALA A 13 3.36 -3.75 2.22
C ALA A 13 2.61 -3.19 3.44
N GLN A 14 3.14 -3.37 4.66
CA GLN A 14 2.58 -2.79 5.88
C GLN A 14 2.66 -1.26 5.87
N GLU A 15 3.80 -0.72 5.47
CA GLU A 15 4.04 0.72 5.42
C GLU A 15 3.14 1.41 4.40
N LEU A 16 2.98 0.82 3.21
CA LEU A 16 2.01 1.28 2.21
C LEU A 16 0.57 1.22 2.73
N ASP A 17 0.21 0.20 3.50
CA ASP A 17 -1.13 0.05 4.08
C ASP A 17 -1.42 1.12 5.15
N CYS A 18 -0.38 1.54 5.87
CA CYS A 18 -0.40 2.65 6.83
C CYS A 18 -0.41 4.04 6.15
N GLY A 19 -0.25 4.11 4.83
CA GLY A 19 -0.24 5.37 4.08
C GLY A 19 1.13 6.03 3.98
N ASN A 20 2.21 5.28 4.19
CA ASN A 20 3.57 5.76 3.98
C ASN A 20 4.01 5.48 2.53
N GLU A 21 4.88 6.33 2.00
CA GLU A 21 5.68 6.01 0.82
C GLU A 21 6.97 5.30 1.25
N CYS A 22 7.43 4.34 0.45
CA CYS A 22 8.63 3.58 0.74
C CYS A 22 9.71 3.79 -0.33
N TYR A 23 10.96 3.81 0.08
CA TYR A 23 12.14 3.95 -0.77
C TYR A 23 13.11 2.83 -0.43
N PHE A 24 13.28 1.86 -1.33
CA PHE A 24 14.09 0.68 -1.10
C PHE A 24 15.34 0.65 -1.98
N ASN A 25 16.52 0.54 -1.36
CA ASN A 25 17.76 0.29 -2.06
C ASN A 25 18.10 -1.21 -2.02
N GLN A 26 17.98 -1.88 -3.17
CA GLN A 26 18.24 -3.30 -3.27
C GLN A 26 19.72 -3.69 -3.04
N LYS A 27 20.67 -2.78 -3.27
CA LYS A 27 22.11 -3.04 -3.14
C LYS A 27 22.55 -3.01 -1.68
N THR A 28 22.02 -2.07 -0.90
CA THR A 28 22.35 -1.89 0.52
C THR A 28 21.35 -2.56 1.46
N ASN A 29 20.20 -2.98 0.93
CA ASN A 29 19.05 -3.45 1.68
C ASN A 29 18.48 -2.40 2.65
N GLU A 30 18.69 -1.11 2.36
CA GLU A 30 18.15 0.01 3.15
C GLU A 30 16.70 0.30 2.71
N LEU A 31 15.82 0.45 3.69
CA LEU A 31 14.43 0.87 3.53
C LEU A 31 14.20 2.18 4.27
N ILE A 32 13.68 3.18 3.56
CA ILE A 32 13.29 4.47 4.12
C ILE A 32 11.79 4.62 3.87
N CYS A 33 11.02 4.86 4.92
CA CYS A 33 9.56 5.03 4.84
C CYS A 33 9.17 6.39 5.39
N LEU A 34 8.37 7.13 4.64
CA LEU A 34 7.94 8.48 4.99
C LEU A 34 6.42 8.57 4.89
N PRO A 35 5.75 9.28 5.83
CA PRO A 35 4.34 9.59 5.68
C PRO A 35 4.05 10.23 4.32
N ASN A 36 3.00 9.81 3.63
CA ASN A 36 2.65 10.43 2.36
C ASN A 36 2.43 11.95 2.56
N ALA A 37 2.98 12.76 1.64
CA ALA A 37 2.94 14.21 1.75
C ALA A 37 1.51 14.77 1.84
N ASP A 38 0.51 14.14 1.22
CA ASP A 38 -0.89 14.53 1.31
C ASP A 38 -1.46 14.33 2.73
N LEU A 39 -0.99 13.32 3.46
CA LEU A 39 -1.35 13.14 4.88
C LEU A 39 -0.76 14.26 5.74
N MET A 40 0.42 14.76 5.36
CA MET A 40 1.14 15.83 6.07
C MET A 40 0.80 17.23 5.57
N ALA A 41 -0.02 17.37 4.52
CA ALA A 41 -0.45 18.66 3.98
C ALA A 41 -1.13 19.55 5.03
N THR A 42 -1.73 18.95 6.06
CA THR A 42 -2.34 19.66 7.20
C THR A 42 -1.34 20.26 8.18
N ALA A 43 -0.12 19.70 8.26
CA ALA A 43 0.97 20.19 9.12
C ALA A 43 1.84 21.26 8.44
N GLY A 44 1.71 21.43 7.11
CA GLY A 44 2.46 22.38 6.31
C GLY A 44 3.70 21.77 5.65
N GLU A 45 3.94 22.12 4.38
CA GLU A 45 5.01 21.54 3.56
C GLU A 45 6.42 21.78 4.15
N ASP A 46 6.66 22.98 4.69
CA ASP A 46 7.96 23.34 5.28
C ASP A 46 8.25 22.51 6.54
N TYR A 47 7.25 22.33 7.41
CA TYR A 47 7.37 21.50 8.60
C TYR A 47 7.68 20.04 8.25
N TYR A 48 6.99 19.50 7.24
CA TYR A 48 7.25 18.15 6.74
C TYR A 48 8.68 17.98 6.21
N LYS A 49 9.17 18.94 5.40
CA LYS A 49 10.54 18.91 4.87
C LYS A 49 11.60 19.03 5.96
N GLU A 50 11.36 19.86 6.98
CA GLU A 50 12.26 20.02 8.12
C GLU A 50 12.30 18.74 8.97
N MET A 51 11.13 18.16 9.27
CA MET A 51 11.01 16.95 10.09
C MET A 51 11.74 15.75 9.49
N PHE A 52 11.69 15.59 8.16
CA PHE A 52 12.29 14.45 7.44
C PHE A 52 13.51 14.84 6.61
N GLN A 53 14.19 15.94 6.96
CA GLN A 53 15.29 16.49 6.17
C GLN A 53 16.40 15.48 5.90
N ASP A 54 16.78 14.69 6.91
CA ASP A 54 17.87 13.73 6.79
C ASP A 54 17.49 12.52 5.94
N ASP A 55 16.23 12.07 6.00
CA ASP A 55 15.70 11.04 5.12
C ASP A 55 15.67 11.52 3.67
N PHE A 56 15.25 12.76 3.40
CA PHE A 56 15.31 13.34 2.06
C PHE A 56 16.74 13.43 1.52
N LYS A 57 17.71 13.84 2.35
CA LYS A 57 19.13 13.84 1.96
C LYS A 57 19.61 12.43 1.61
N LYS A 58 19.29 11.43 2.44
CA LYS A 58 19.60 10.02 2.15
C LYS A 58 19.00 9.59 0.83
N ILE A 59 17.69 9.82 0.63
CA ILE A 59 16.98 9.47 -0.61
C ILE A 59 17.68 10.08 -1.84
N GLU A 60 17.97 11.38 -1.81
CA GLU A 60 18.59 12.06 -2.96
C GLU A 60 20.01 11.53 -3.24
N SER A 61 20.79 11.24 -2.20
CA SER A 61 22.17 10.73 -2.34
C SER A 61 22.27 9.37 -3.06
N GLN A 62 21.21 8.56 -2.99
CA GLN A 62 21.17 7.19 -3.54
C GLN A 62 20.04 6.98 -4.57
N LYS A 63 19.44 8.07 -5.06
CA LYS A 63 18.25 8.10 -5.92
C LYS A 63 18.26 7.16 -7.12
N LYS A 64 19.43 6.95 -7.73
CA LYS A 64 19.59 6.08 -8.90
C LYS A 64 19.32 4.61 -8.59
N ASP A 65 19.59 4.20 -7.36
CA ASP A 65 19.52 2.83 -6.89
C ASP A 65 18.24 2.54 -6.07
N LEU A 66 17.37 3.54 -5.91
CA LEU A 66 16.11 3.40 -5.19
C LEU A 66 14.97 2.93 -6.08
N ILE A 67 14.15 2.06 -5.50
CA ILE A 67 12.79 1.78 -5.94
C ILE A 67 11.84 2.56 -5.05
N LYS A 68 11.08 3.49 -5.63
CA LYS A 68 10.00 4.18 -4.95
C LYS A 68 8.72 3.33 -5.00
N PHE A 69 8.04 3.23 -3.87
CA PHE A 69 6.70 2.68 -3.76
C PHE A 69 5.77 3.76 -3.22
N GLU A 70 4.75 4.06 -4.00
CA GLU A 70 3.73 5.04 -3.64
C GLU A 70 2.56 4.33 -2.95
N VAL A 71 1.84 5.07 -2.11
CA VAL A 71 0.57 4.62 -1.54
C VAL A 71 -0.39 4.22 -2.66
N LEU A 72 -1.19 3.18 -2.43
CA LEU A 72 -2.08 2.66 -3.46
C LEU A 72 -3.07 3.75 -3.89
N GLY A 73 -3.14 3.98 -5.20
CA GLY A 73 -4.12 4.89 -5.76
C GLY A 73 -5.55 4.43 -5.47
N SER A 74 -6.52 5.34 -5.56
CA SER A 74 -7.93 5.00 -5.35
C SER A 74 -8.40 3.88 -6.29
N PHE A 75 -7.94 3.88 -7.55
CA PHE A 75 -8.30 2.83 -8.51
C PHE A 75 -7.81 1.44 -8.08
N GLU A 76 -6.54 1.32 -7.69
CA GLU A 76 -5.96 0.04 -7.25
C GLU A 76 -6.59 -0.44 -5.94
N SER A 77 -6.78 0.47 -4.99
CA SER A 77 -7.46 0.18 -3.72
C SER A 77 -8.89 -0.30 -3.94
N PHE A 78 -9.64 0.33 -4.86
CA PHE A 78 -10.99 -0.09 -5.21
C PHE A 78 -11.00 -1.48 -5.85
N LYS A 79 -10.04 -1.75 -6.74
CA LYS A 79 -9.91 -3.05 -7.38
C LYS A 79 -9.68 -4.18 -6.38
N ILE A 80 -8.83 -3.96 -5.37
CA ILE A 80 -8.62 -4.93 -4.27
C ILE A 80 -9.92 -5.18 -3.50
N MET A 81 -10.75 -4.16 -3.26
CA MET A 81 -12.06 -4.34 -2.62
C MET A 81 -13.02 -5.19 -3.47
N GLU A 82 -13.05 -4.95 -4.79
CA GLU A 82 -13.85 -5.76 -5.72
C GLU A 82 -13.39 -7.22 -5.77
N ASP A 83 -12.07 -7.43 -5.81
CA ASP A 83 -11.50 -8.77 -5.88
C ASP A 83 -11.72 -9.54 -4.57
N PHE A 84 -11.71 -8.86 -3.42
CA PHE A 84 -12.10 -9.46 -2.14
C PHE A 84 -13.57 -9.88 -2.14
N LYS A 85 -14.47 -8.98 -2.55
CA LYS A 85 -15.92 -9.29 -2.67
C LYS A 85 -16.12 -10.57 -3.48
N ASN A 86 -15.43 -10.73 -4.60
CA ASN A 86 -15.56 -11.90 -5.47
C ASN A 86 -15.05 -13.21 -4.84
N GLN A 87 -14.32 -13.16 -3.71
CA GLN A 87 -13.83 -14.33 -2.96
C GLN A 87 -14.67 -14.66 -1.72
N VAL A 88 -15.62 -13.80 -1.35
CA VAL A 88 -16.53 -14.05 -0.23
C VAL A 88 -17.52 -15.15 -0.61
N GLU A 89 -17.58 -16.21 0.19
CA GLU A 89 -18.49 -17.36 -0.01
C GLU A 89 -19.91 -17.11 0.53
N ASP A 90 -20.08 -16.24 1.54
CA ASP A 90 -21.41 -15.84 2.01
C ASP A 90 -22.07 -14.92 0.97
N ASP A 91 -22.99 -15.47 0.19
CA ASP A 91 -23.76 -14.77 -0.85
C ASP A 91 -24.41 -13.47 -0.34
N LYS A 92 -24.95 -13.47 0.89
CA LYS A 92 -25.60 -12.30 1.47
C LYS A 92 -24.57 -11.23 1.79
N PHE A 93 -23.43 -11.61 2.37
CA PHE A 93 -22.36 -10.65 2.65
C PHE A 93 -21.72 -10.11 1.36
N GLN A 94 -21.50 -10.98 0.37
CA GLN A 94 -21.01 -10.58 -0.95
C GLN A 94 -21.94 -9.55 -1.61
N GLN A 95 -23.27 -9.78 -1.60
CA GLN A 95 -24.25 -8.82 -2.13
C GLN A 95 -24.22 -7.49 -1.37
N ASN A 96 -24.04 -7.50 -0.05
CA ASN A 96 -23.91 -6.27 0.73
C ASN A 96 -22.65 -5.48 0.35
N LEU A 97 -21.52 -6.16 0.15
CA LEU A 97 -20.28 -5.53 -0.33
C LEU A 97 -20.45 -4.96 -1.75
N ASP A 98 -21.12 -5.69 -2.65
CA ASP A 98 -21.44 -5.22 -4.00
C ASP A 98 -22.23 -3.91 -3.98
N GLN A 99 -23.30 -3.87 -3.19
CA GLN A 99 -24.11 -2.67 -3.00
C GLN A 99 -23.30 -1.53 -2.37
N ALA A 100 -22.41 -1.82 -1.42
CA ALA A 100 -21.57 -0.81 -0.78
C ALA A 100 -20.60 -0.16 -1.77
N LEU A 101 -19.98 -0.96 -2.66
CA LEU A 101 -19.05 -0.49 -3.68
C LEU A 101 -19.72 0.29 -4.82
N ASN A 102 -21.00 0.05 -5.10
CA ASN A 102 -21.78 0.79 -6.10
C ASN A 102 -22.46 2.07 -5.55
N LYS A 103 -22.35 2.36 -4.24
CA LYS A 103 -22.95 3.54 -3.60
C LYS A 103 -21.98 4.73 -3.54
N ARG A 104 -22.52 5.92 -3.23
CA ARG A 104 -21.70 7.08 -2.85
C ARG A 104 -20.82 6.73 -1.65
N LYS A 105 -19.56 7.19 -1.67
CA LYS A 105 -18.53 6.89 -0.65
C LYS A 105 -18.24 5.38 -0.52
N PRO A 106 -17.87 4.70 -1.62
CA PRO A 106 -17.75 3.24 -1.62
C PRO A 106 -16.73 2.72 -0.62
N PHE A 107 -15.57 3.38 -0.49
CA PHE A 107 -14.54 3.03 0.48
C PHE A 107 -15.05 3.04 1.93
N GLN A 108 -15.82 4.06 2.30
CA GLN A 108 -16.35 4.17 3.66
C GLN A 108 -17.41 3.09 3.91
N ASN A 109 -18.32 2.87 2.96
CA ASN A 109 -19.38 1.87 3.11
C ASN A 109 -18.79 0.46 3.21
N PHE A 110 -17.83 0.14 2.36
CA PHE A 110 -17.11 -1.14 2.38
C PHE A 110 -16.42 -1.35 3.74
N LYS A 111 -15.63 -0.37 4.20
CA LYS A 111 -14.95 -0.44 5.50
C LYS A 111 -15.93 -0.65 6.64
N ASN A 112 -17.02 0.12 6.67
CA ASN A 112 -18.06 -0.01 7.70
C ASN A 112 -18.66 -1.42 7.74
N LEU A 113 -18.91 -2.05 6.59
CA LEU A 113 -19.41 -3.43 6.56
C LEU A 113 -18.38 -4.42 7.08
N ILE A 114 -17.13 -4.29 6.63
CA ILE A 114 -16.04 -5.18 7.03
C ILE A 114 -15.76 -5.09 8.54
N ASP A 115 -15.62 -3.88 9.07
CA ASP A 115 -15.27 -3.64 10.48
C ASP A 115 -16.32 -4.18 11.45
N ASN A 116 -17.57 -4.31 11.00
CA ASN A 116 -18.69 -4.85 11.78
C ASN A 116 -19.03 -6.31 11.39
N SER A 117 -18.12 -7.02 10.73
CA SER A 117 -18.32 -8.41 10.28
C SER A 117 -17.22 -9.35 10.79
N GLU A 118 -17.52 -10.65 10.75
CA GLU A 118 -16.51 -11.70 10.99
C GLU A 118 -15.44 -11.78 9.88
N ASN A 119 -15.68 -11.14 8.73
CA ASN A 119 -14.77 -11.14 7.59
C ASN A 119 -13.62 -10.14 7.73
N ARG A 120 -13.54 -9.38 8.83
CA ARG A 120 -12.52 -8.35 9.05
C ARG A 120 -11.08 -8.86 8.94
N GLU A 121 -10.78 -9.97 9.62
CA GLU A 121 -9.44 -10.56 9.57
C GLU A 121 -9.11 -11.11 8.18
N GLN A 122 -10.09 -11.74 7.52
CA GLN A 122 -9.93 -12.26 6.16
C GLN A 122 -9.65 -11.14 5.17
N TRP A 123 -10.36 -10.00 5.29
CA TRP A 123 -10.11 -8.81 4.50
C TRP A 123 -8.68 -8.29 4.69
N PHE A 124 -8.20 -8.14 5.92
CA PHE A 124 -6.86 -7.63 6.14
C PHE A 124 -5.78 -8.58 5.60
N LYS A 125 -5.93 -9.89 5.81
CA LYS A 125 -5.02 -10.89 5.21
C LYS A 125 -5.07 -10.86 3.69
N PHE A 126 -6.25 -10.65 3.10
CA PHE A 126 -6.41 -10.53 1.65
C PHE A 126 -5.72 -9.26 1.13
N LYS A 127 -6.10 -8.10 1.66
CA LYS A 127 -5.54 -6.80 1.30
C LYS A 127 -4.02 -6.80 1.39
N HIS A 128 -3.47 -7.29 2.51
CA HIS A 128 -2.03 -7.37 2.73
C HIS A 128 -1.34 -8.20 1.63
N ARG A 129 -1.87 -9.38 1.31
CA ARG A 129 -1.33 -10.23 0.22
C ARG A 129 -1.40 -9.55 -1.15
N GLU A 130 -2.45 -8.79 -1.44
CA GLU A 130 -2.55 -8.06 -2.70
C GLU A 130 -1.54 -6.91 -2.78
N ILE A 131 -1.29 -6.21 -1.66
CA ILE A 131 -0.23 -5.19 -1.58
C ILE A 131 1.15 -5.85 -1.76
N GLU A 132 1.43 -6.99 -1.12
CA GLU A 132 2.69 -7.73 -1.34
C GLU A 132 2.89 -8.10 -2.82
N LYS A 133 1.83 -8.50 -3.53
CA LYS A 133 1.90 -8.77 -4.98
C LYS A 133 2.25 -7.52 -5.79
N ILE A 134 1.73 -6.35 -5.41
CA ILE A 134 2.06 -5.07 -6.06
C ILE A 134 3.54 -4.74 -5.82
N VAL A 135 4.02 -4.88 -4.59
CA VAL A 135 5.44 -4.67 -4.24
C VAL A 135 6.35 -5.57 -5.08
N ILE A 136 6.05 -6.86 -5.16
CA ILE A 136 6.82 -7.83 -5.97
C ILE A 136 6.86 -7.39 -7.44
N LYS A 137 5.70 -7.06 -8.03
CA LYS A 137 5.62 -6.62 -9.43
C LYS A 137 6.43 -5.35 -9.69
N THR A 138 6.44 -4.41 -8.75
CA THR A 138 7.24 -3.17 -8.86
C THR A 138 8.73 -3.47 -8.83
N ILE A 139 9.18 -4.36 -7.94
CA ILE A 139 10.58 -4.82 -7.90
C ILE A 139 10.97 -5.51 -9.22
N GLU A 140 10.14 -6.42 -9.71
CA GLU A 140 10.38 -7.16 -10.96
C GLU A 140 10.47 -6.22 -12.17
N ARG A 141 9.55 -5.25 -12.28
CA ARG A 141 9.58 -4.24 -13.36
C ARG A 141 10.85 -3.39 -13.34
N LYS A 142 11.32 -2.99 -12.15
CA LYS A 142 12.57 -2.23 -12.03
C LYS A 142 13.75 -3.09 -12.49
N ASN A 143 13.84 -4.34 -12.04
CA ASN A 143 14.90 -5.27 -12.42
C ASN A 143 14.91 -5.57 -13.93
N ALA A 144 13.75 -5.59 -14.59
CA ALA A 144 13.63 -5.81 -16.03
C ALA A 144 13.94 -4.56 -16.88
N SER A 145 14.02 -3.38 -16.26
CA SER A 145 14.31 -2.11 -16.93
C SER A 145 15.81 -1.73 -16.87
N ILE A 146 16.65 -2.60 -16.31
CA ILE A 146 18.12 -2.47 -16.16
C ILE A 146 18.78 -3.45 -17.13
#